data_AF-A0A7C3KJT4-F1
#
_entry.id   AF-A0A7C3KJT4-F1
#
_cell.length_a   1.000
_cell.length_b   1.000
_cell.length_c   1.000
_cell.angle_alpha   90.00
_cell.angle_beta   90.00
_cell.angle_gamma   90.00
#
_symmetry.space_group_name_H-M   'P 1'
#
loop_
_entity.id
_entity.type
_entity.pdbx_description
1 polymer ?
#
loop_
_entity_poly.entity_id
_entity_poly.type
_entity_poly.pdbx_seq_one_letter_code
_entity_poly.pdbx_strand_id
1 'polypeptide(L)'
;MKILVFDLNGAKRTKLFGDERLENLCRLMDMGCFGELEGNPREWNILARHESHTLTLGEFLIQAGKEFAVFDDFAALQAKLASGAWDCCQYSASFSAEGDSTDPYLDFDLGLGETLHYLSDDTALVIVGESCFVLVASNNPITGYQDGSTLDLTPTILELAGYPLPSAAEGKSWVAGMELNNSSGLTEDEQAMLRERLSGLGYI
;
A
#
# COMPACT_ATOMS: atom_id res chain seq x y z
N MET A 1 1.72 -11.54 2.47
CA MET A 1 1.41 -10.11 2.53
C MET A 1 0.12 -9.78 1.82
N LYS A 2 -0.75 -9.05 2.52
CA LYS A 2 -1.96 -8.43 1.98
C LYS A 2 -1.67 -7.03 1.46
N ILE A 3 -2.53 -6.50 0.60
CA ILE A 3 -2.34 -5.18 -0.03
C ILE A 3 -3.52 -4.28 0.32
N LEU A 4 -3.25 -3.13 0.93
CA LEU A 4 -4.24 -2.07 1.14
C LEU A 4 -3.85 -0.83 0.35
N VAL A 5 -4.75 -0.37 -0.50
CA VAL A 5 -4.57 0.82 -1.34
C VAL A 5 -5.56 1.91 -0.92
N PHE A 6 -5.10 3.15 -0.77
CA PHE A 6 -5.93 4.34 -0.73
C PHE A 6 -5.70 5.17 -2.00
N ASP A 7 -6.65 5.14 -2.92
CA ASP A 7 -6.65 5.88 -4.18
C ASP A 7 -7.40 7.22 -3.99
N LEU A 8 -6.65 8.29 -3.71
CA LEU A 8 -7.15 9.61 -3.38
C LEU A 8 -7.13 10.52 -4.62
N ASN A 9 -8.08 10.29 -5.51
CA ASN A 9 -8.18 10.99 -6.78
C ASN A 9 -8.29 12.51 -6.58
N GLY A 10 -7.31 13.27 -7.08
CA GLY A 10 -7.26 14.73 -6.97
C GLY A 10 -6.73 15.28 -5.65
N ALA A 11 -6.31 14.43 -4.72
CA ALA A 11 -5.70 14.87 -3.47
C ALA A 11 -4.34 15.51 -3.73
N LYS A 12 -4.21 16.79 -3.41
CA LYS A 12 -3.00 17.56 -3.74
C LYS A 12 -1.84 17.16 -2.85
N ARG A 13 -0.67 16.92 -3.46
CA ARG A 13 0.59 16.68 -2.73
C ARG A 13 0.90 17.74 -1.67
N THR A 14 0.68 19.02 -1.98
CA THR A 14 0.94 20.13 -1.02
C THR A 14 0.06 20.05 0.22
N LYS A 15 -1.11 19.39 0.13
CA LYS A 15 -1.96 19.12 1.28
C LYS A 15 -1.54 17.85 2.00
N LEU A 16 -1.36 16.75 1.27
CA LEU A 16 -0.95 15.46 1.86
C LEU A 16 0.40 15.55 2.60
N PHE A 17 1.40 16.23 2.03
CA PHE A 17 2.75 16.28 2.62
C PHE A 17 3.03 17.55 3.44
N GLY A 18 2.16 18.55 3.36
CA GLY A 18 2.39 19.87 3.97
C GLY A 18 1.47 20.19 5.15
N ASP A 19 0.44 19.40 5.39
CA ASP A 19 -0.52 19.64 6.46
C ASP A 19 -0.19 18.78 7.69
N GLU A 20 0.46 19.39 8.67
CA GLU A 20 0.90 18.72 9.91
C GLU A 20 -0.26 18.18 10.78
N ARG A 21 -1.51 18.55 10.46
CA ARG A 21 -2.70 18.02 11.15
C ARG A 21 -3.04 16.59 10.71
N LEU A 22 -2.47 16.10 9.61
CA LEU A 22 -2.65 14.73 9.10
C LEU A 22 -1.70 13.79 9.86
N GLU A 23 -1.95 13.61 11.15
CA GLU A 23 -1.04 12.93 12.08
C GLU A 23 -0.75 11.48 11.65
N ASN A 24 -1.76 10.75 11.17
CA ASN A 24 -1.59 9.37 10.73
C ASN A 24 -0.77 9.28 9.45
N LEU A 25 -1.06 10.16 8.48
CA LEU A 25 -0.30 10.24 7.24
C LEU A 25 1.17 10.62 7.50
N CYS A 26 1.43 11.63 8.34
CA CYS A 26 2.79 12.02 8.71
C CYS A 26 3.56 10.85 9.34
N ARG A 27 2.91 10.10 10.25
CA ARG A 27 3.52 8.91 10.85
C ARG A 27 3.85 7.83 9.81
N LEU A 28 2.99 7.62 8.82
CA LEU A 28 3.28 6.66 7.73
C LEU A 28 4.44 7.12 6.86
N MET A 29 4.57 8.42 6.59
CA MET A 29 5.71 8.99 5.86
C MET A 29 7.03 8.79 6.63
N ASP A 30 7.02 8.94 7.96
CA ASP A 30 8.19 8.70 8.80
C ASP A 30 8.61 7.22 8.83
N MET A 31 7.64 6.31 8.71
CA MET A 31 7.87 4.86 8.78
C MET A 31 8.23 4.23 7.43
N GLY A 32 7.80 4.83 6.32
CA GLY A 32 7.88 4.22 4.99
C GLY A 32 8.65 5.04 3.97
N CYS A 33 8.33 4.77 2.71
CA CYS A 33 8.81 5.51 1.55
C CYS A 33 7.68 6.43 1.04
N PHE A 34 7.99 7.66 0.68
CA PHE A 34 7.02 8.59 0.13
C PHE A 34 7.68 9.50 -0.90
N GLY A 35 6.91 10.11 -1.78
CA GLY A 35 7.47 11.10 -2.69
C GLY A 35 6.62 11.39 -3.91
N GLU A 36 7.28 11.86 -4.97
CA GLU A 36 6.61 12.34 -6.18
C GLU A 36 6.52 11.26 -7.24
N LEU A 37 5.38 11.25 -7.94
CA LEU A 37 5.16 10.38 -9.09
C LEU A 37 5.14 11.23 -10.35
N GLU A 38 6.01 10.89 -11.30
CA GLU A 38 5.95 11.41 -12.66
C GLU A 38 4.94 10.62 -13.51
N GLY A 39 4.25 11.29 -14.42
CA GLY A 39 3.29 10.64 -15.34
C GLY A 39 1.84 10.94 -15.03
N ASN A 40 0.94 10.07 -15.52
CA ASN A 40 -0.50 10.23 -15.31
C ASN A 40 -0.90 9.56 -13.99
N PRO A 41 -1.35 10.31 -12.96
CA PRO A 41 -1.66 9.74 -11.65
C PRO A 41 -2.77 8.68 -11.69
N ARG A 42 -3.62 8.69 -12.72
CA ARG A 42 -4.68 7.67 -12.91
C ARG A 42 -4.17 6.32 -13.39
N GLU A 43 -2.89 6.21 -13.68
CA GLU A 43 -2.26 5.02 -14.25
C GLU A 43 -1.45 4.25 -13.23
N TRP A 44 -1.50 4.63 -11.94
CA TRP A 44 -0.71 4.02 -10.88
C TRP A 44 -0.96 2.51 -10.76
N ASN A 45 -2.19 2.07 -11.09
CA ASN A 45 -2.64 0.69 -11.00
C ASN A 45 -2.39 -0.12 -12.28
N ILE A 46 -1.79 0.47 -13.32
CA ILE A 46 -1.52 -0.23 -14.58
C ILE A 46 -0.25 -1.06 -14.44
N LEU A 47 -0.36 -2.35 -14.74
CA LEU A 47 0.77 -3.26 -14.75
C LEU A 47 1.33 -3.41 -16.17
N ALA A 48 0.48 -3.63 -17.17
CA ALA A 48 0.88 -3.80 -18.56
C ALA A 48 -0.24 -3.44 -19.54
N ARG A 49 0.11 -2.91 -20.71
CA ARG A 49 -0.80 -2.70 -21.84
C ARG A 49 -0.48 -3.65 -22.98
N HIS A 50 -1.52 -4.32 -23.44
CA HIS A 50 -1.55 -5.09 -24.67
C HIS A 50 -2.44 -4.39 -25.70
N GLU A 51 -2.36 -4.81 -26.96
CA GLU A 51 -3.06 -4.16 -28.09
C GLU A 51 -4.58 -3.99 -27.87
N SER A 52 -5.21 -4.86 -27.08
CA SER A 52 -6.65 -4.88 -26.82
C SER A 52 -7.06 -4.77 -25.35
N HIS A 53 -6.09 -4.71 -24.41
CA HIS A 53 -6.38 -4.82 -22.99
C HIS A 53 -5.29 -4.17 -22.13
N THR A 54 -5.70 -3.42 -21.11
CA THR A 54 -4.80 -2.94 -20.06
C THR A 54 -4.98 -3.84 -18.86
N LEU A 55 -3.91 -4.52 -18.45
CA LEU A 55 -3.85 -5.32 -17.25
C LEU A 55 -3.58 -4.41 -16.05
N THR A 56 -4.54 -4.33 -15.14
CA THR A 56 -4.43 -3.58 -13.88
C THR A 56 -3.99 -4.47 -12.70
N LEU A 57 -3.59 -3.86 -11.59
CA LEU A 57 -3.32 -4.53 -10.31
C LEU A 57 -4.48 -5.46 -9.91
N GLY A 58 -5.71 -4.93 -9.93
CA GLY A 58 -6.90 -5.69 -9.53
C GLY A 58 -7.14 -6.90 -10.44
N GLU A 59 -7.04 -6.73 -11.75
CA GLU A 59 -7.20 -7.84 -12.71
C GLU A 59 -6.10 -8.89 -12.57
N PHE A 60 -4.86 -8.47 -12.36
CA PHE A 60 -3.74 -9.38 -12.12
C PHE A 60 -3.98 -10.23 -10.85
N LEU A 61 -4.41 -9.60 -9.75
CA LEU A 61 -4.70 -10.30 -8.50
C LEU A 61 -5.87 -11.28 -8.65
N ILE A 62 -6.94 -10.88 -9.33
CA ILE A 62 -8.08 -11.76 -9.63
C ILE A 62 -7.64 -12.97 -10.46
N GLN A 63 -6.79 -12.77 -11.48
CA GLN A 63 -6.23 -13.86 -12.28
C GLN A 63 -5.33 -14.80 -11.46
N ALA A 64 -4.67 -14.28 -10.43
CA ALA A 64 -3.90 -15.06 -9.45
C ALA A 64 -4.78 -15.77 -8.39
N GLY A 65 -6.11 -15.69 -8.50
CA GLY A 65 -7.05 -16.31 -7.57
C GLY A 65 -7.18 -15.59 -6.23
N LYS A 66 -6.85 -14.29 -6.19
CA LYS A 66 -6.89 -13.44 -5.00
C LYS A 66 -8.16 -12.63 -4.93
N GLU A 67 -8.61 -12.36 -3.70
CA GLU A 67 -9.73 -11.45 -3.49
C GLU A 67 -9.29 -9.99 -3.69
N PHE A 68 -9.99 -9.28 -4.56
CA PHE A 68 -9.82 -7.85 -4.77
C PHE A 68 -11.17 -7.15 -4.57
N ALA A 69 -11.23 -6.23 -3.61
CA ALA A 69 -12.44 -5.46 -3.30
C ALA A 69 -12.15 -3.96 -3.28
N VAL A 70 -13.07 -3.17 -3.83
CA VAL A 70 -13.00 -1.71 -3.87
C VAL A 70 -14.11 -1.13 -3.00
N PHE A 71 -13.78 -0.11 -2.22
CA PHE A 71 -14.66 0.57 -1.27
C PHE A 71 -14.59 2.08 -1.50
N ASP A 72 -15.70 2.77 -1.26
CA ASP A 72 -15.80 4.24 -1.25
C ASP A 72 -16.18 4.79 0.14
N ASP A 73 -16.38 3.89 1.10
CA ASP A 73 -16.76 4.18 2.49
C ASP A 73 -15.86 3.43 3.48
N PHE A 74 -15.46 4.14 4.55
CA PHE A 74 -14.59 3.58 5.57
C PHE A 74 -15.26 2.48 6.39
N ALA A 75 -16.56 2.59 6.70
CA ALA A 75 -17.22 1.58 7.53
C ALA A 75 -17.29 0.23 6.80
N ALA A 76 -17.56 0.24 5.50
CA ALA A 76 -17.53 -0.96 4.67
C ALA A 76 -16.11 -1.57 4.56
N LEU A 77 -15.10 -0.72 4.33
CA LEU A 77 -13.69 -1.14 4.32
C LEU A 77 -13.31 -1.79 5.66
N GLN A 78 -13.55 -1.10 6.77
CA GLN A 78 -13.21 -1.57 8.13
C GLN A 78 -13.91 -2.88 8.46
N ALA A 79 -15.19 -3.03 8.09
CA ALA A 79 -15.90 -4.29 8.27
C ALA A 79 -15.24 -5.44 7.49
N LYS A 80 -14.76 -5.18 6.25
CA LYS A 80 -14.00 -6.16 5.47
C LYS A 80 -12.66 -6.48 6.13
N LEU A 81 -11.90 -5.48 6.56
CA LEU A 81 -10.61 -5.67 7.20
C LEU A 81 -10.72 -6.46 8.51
N ALA A 82 -11.73 -6.13 9.33
CA ALA A 82 -12.06 -6.81 10.59
C ALA A 82 -12.40 -8.29 10.40
N SER A 83 -12.94 -8.68 9.24
CA SER A 83 -13.19 -10.10 8.93
C SER A 83 -11.91 -10.93 8.82
N GLY A 84 -10.77 -10.30 8.57
CA GLY A 84 -9.48 -10.96 8.34
C GLY A 84 -9.38 -11.75 7.02
N ALA A 85 -10.49 -11.97 6.32
CA ALA A 85 -10.56 -12.71 5.06
C ALA A 85 -10.51 -11.74 3.87
N TRP A 86 -9.30 -11.34 3.48
CA TRP A 86 -9.04 -10.47 2.33
C TRP A 86 -7.59 -10.64 1.87
N ASP A 87 -7.34 -10.48 0.56
CA ASP A 87 -5.99 -10.42 -0.02
C ASP A 87 -5.61 -8.99 -0.42
N CYS A 88 -6.53 -8.27 -1.10
CA CYS A 88 -6.33 -6.89 -1.50
C CYS A 88 -7.62 -6.06 -1.34
N CYS A 89 -7.49 -4.90 -0.69
CA CYS A 89 -8.57 -3.92 -0.58
C CYS A 89 -8.10 -2.58 -1.15
N GLN A 90 -8.97 -1.89 -1.86
CA GLN A 90 -8.76 -0.51 -2.31
C GLN A 90 -9.87 0.37 -1.74
N TYR A 91 -9.49 1.45 -1.09
CA TYR A 91 -10.37 2.57 -0.80
C TYR A 91 -10.19 3.65 -1.86
N SER A 92 -11.28 4.14 -2.42
CA SER A 92 -11.28 5.16 -3.46
C SER A 92 -12.06 6.38 -2.99
N ALA A 93 -11.39 7.53 -2.93
CA ALA A 93 -12.01 8.81 -2.62
C ALA A 93 -11.64 9.85 -3.68
N SER A 94 -12.50 10.86 -3.85
CA SER A 94 -12.26 11.98 -4.76
C SER A 94 -12.19 13.27 -3.96
N PHE A 95 -11.14 14.06 -4.20
CA PHE A 95 -10.89 15.34 -3.55
C PHE A 95 -11.13 16.45 -4.59
N SER A 96 -12.14 17.29 -4.35
CA SER A 96 -12.43 18.47 -5.17
C SER A 96 -11.81 19.73 -4.58
N ALA A 97 -11.49 20.70 -5.45
CA ALA A 97 -10.90 21.99 -5.06
C ALA A 97 -11.92 22.98 -4.48
N GLU A 98 -13.22 22.73 -4.64
CA GLU A 98 -14.30 23.63 -4.24
C GLU A 98 -15.44 22.84 -3.61
N GLY A 99 -15.76 23.10 -2.34
CA GLY A 99 -16.98 22.59 -1.71
C GLY A 99 -16.89 22.29 -0.21
N ASP A 100 -17.62 23.11 0.56
CA ASP A 100 -18.21 22.95 1.89
C ASP A 100 -17.32 22.70 3.13
N SER A 101 -17.89 23.07 4.27
CA SER A 101 -17.33 23.27 5.62
C SER A 101 -16.42 22.18 6.22
N THR A 102 -16.30 21.00 5.62
CA THR A 102 -15.57 19.86 6.17
C THR A 102 -14.24 19.69 5.43
N ASP A 103 -13.14 19.49 6.15
CA ASP A 103 -11.82 19.31 5.54
C ASP A 103 -11.64 17.83 5.16
N PRO A 104 -11.79 17.45 3.88
CA PRO A 104 -11.79 16.05 3.47
C PRO A 104 -10.46 15.34 3.74
N TYR A 105 -9.37 16.10 3.89
CA TYR A 105 -8.06 15.54 4.26
C TYR A 105 -8.04 15.09 5.72
N LEU A 106 -8.65 15.87 6.63
CA LEU A 106 -8.78 15.49 8.03
C LEU A 106 -9.74 14.30 8.22
N ASP A 107 -10.87 14.30 7.52
CA ASP A 107 -11.81 13.18 7.56
C ASP A 107 -11.15 11.89 7.05
N PHE A 108 -10.35 11.99 5.99
CA PHE A 108 -9.53 10.89 5.50
C PHE A 108 -8.49 10.43 6.54
N ASP A 109 -7.73 11.35 7.14
CA ASP A 109 -6.69 10.98 8.11
C ASP A 109 -7.27 10.30 9.36
N LEU A 110 -8.43 10.75 9.83
CA LEU A 110 -9.18 10.10 10.90
C LEU A 110 -9.61 8.68 10.50
N GLY A 111 -10.20 8.51 9.32
CA GLY A 111 -10.60 7.19 8.82
C GLY A 111 -9.41 6.26 8.55
N LEU A 112 -8.28 6.83 8.14
CA LEU A 112 -7.00 6.12 7.99
C LEU A 112 -6.53 5.60 9.35
N GLY A 113 -6.49 6.44 10.38
CA GLY A 113 -6.09 6.04 11.74
C GLY A 113 -6.91 4.86 12.27
N GLU A 114 -8.23 4.92 12.14
CA GLU A 114 -9.13 3.82 12.52
C GLU A 114 -8.87 2.55 11.69
N THR A 115 -8.56 2.71 10.40
CA THR A 115 -8.24 1.60 9.50
C THR A 115 -6.94 0.89 9.89
N LEU A 116 -5.92 1.64 10.34
CA LEU A 116 -4.62 1.10 10.73
C LEU A 116 -4.72 0.07 11.87
N HIS A 117 -5.73 0.16 12.74
CA HIS A 117 -5.95 -0.80 13.84
C HIS A 117 -6.26 -2.23 13.39
N TYR A 118 -6.72 -2.42 12.16
CA TYR A 118 -7.04 -3.74 11.61
C TYR A 118 -5.87 -4.39 10.86
N LEU A 119 -4.76 -3.67 10.68
CA LEU A 119 -3.63 -4.15 9.90
C LEU A 119 -2.67 -4.94 10.76
N SER A 120 -2.01 -5.91 10.12
CA SER A 120 -0.87 -6.64 10.69
C SER A 120 0.40 -6.28 9.95
N ASP A 121 1.55 -6.67 10.51
CA ASP A 121 2.86 -6.50 9.87
C ASP A 121 2.95 -7.18 8.50
N ASP A 122 2.09 -8.16 8.20
CA ASP A 122 1.99 -8.78 6.87
C ASP A 122 1.07 -7.99 5.91
N THR A 123 1.14 -6.66 5.94
CA THR A 123 0.38 -5.76 5.07
C THR A 123 1.28 -4.73 4.39
N ALA A 124 1.16 -4.60 3.07
CA ALA A 124 1.64 -3.46 2.32
C ALA A 124 0.51 -2.43 2.20
N LEU A 125 0.73 -1.23 2.72
CA LEU A 125 -0.16 -0.09 2.63
C LEU A 125 0.41 0.91 1.63
N VAL A 126 -0.42 1.34 0.68
CA VAL A 126 -0.09 2.40 -0.25
C VAL A 126 -1.18 3.47 -0.24
N ILE A 127 -0.78 4.74 -0.21
CA ILE A 127 -1.65 5.89 -0.40
C ILE A 127 -1.19 6.58 -1.68
N VAL A 128 -2.11 6.80 -2.61
CA VAL A 128 -1.84 7.44 -3.90
C VAL A 128 -2.65 8.72 -3.98
N GLY A 129 -1.96 9.84 -4.13
CA GLY A 129 -2.58 11.15 -4.37
C GLY A 129 -2.31 11.63 -5.79
N GLU A 130 -2.58 12.92 -6.04
CA GLU A 130 -2.22 13.56 -7.29
C GLU A 130 -0.70 13.70 -7.38
N SER A 131 -0.08 12.86 -8.22
CA SER A 131 1.36 12.84 -8.51
C SER A 131 2.22 12.61 -7.26
N CYS A 132 1.71 11.89 -6.27
CA CYS A 132 2.44 11.57 -5.05
C CYS A 132 1.97 10.25 -4.44
N PHE A 133 2.82 9.67 -3.60
CA PHE A 133 2.51 8.42 -2.90
C PHE A 133 3.11 8.37 -1.50
N VAL A 134 2.55 7.48 -0.68
CA VAL A 134 3.15 6.93 0.54
C VAL A 134 3.06 5.42 0.47
N LEU A 135 4.14 4.72 0.78
CA LEU A 135 4.26 3.27 0.72
C LEU A 135 4.90 2.76 2.02
N VAL A 136 4.14 1.95 2.75
CA VAL A 136 4.57 1.34 4.01
C VAL A 136 4.38 -0.16 3.92
N ALA A 137 5.44 -0.92 4.16
CA ALA A 137 5.37 -2.36 4.38
C ALA A 137 6.48 -2.75 5.35
N SER A 138 6.24 -3.76 6.19
CA SER A 138 7.24 -4.25 7.15
C SER A 138 8.52 -4.71 6.46
N ASN A 139 8.39 -5.23 5.23
CA ASN A 139 9.48 -5.72 4.41
C ASN A 139 10.03 -4.73 3.39
N ASN A 140 9.58 -3.47 3.40
CA ASN A 140 10.06 -2.48 2.46
C ASN A 140 11.49 -2.04 2.81
N PRO A 141 12.49 -2.27 1.93
CA PRO A 141 13.87 -1.84 2.17
C PRO A 141 14.08 -0.34 1.92
N ILE A 142 13.15 0.34 1.25
CA ILE A 142 13.25 1.76 0.91
C ILE A 142 12.51 2.58 1.97
N THR A 143 13.17 3.61 2.50
CA THR A 143 12.60 4.55 3.47
C THR A 143 12.92 6.00 3.09
N GLY A 144 12.08 6.91 3.55
CA GLY A 144 12.22 8.34 3.28
C GLY A 144 11.73 8.76 1.90
N TYR A 145 12.27 9.88 1.41
CA TYR A 145 11.79 10.51 0.18
C TYR A 145 12.35 9.82 -1.08
N GLN A 146 11.47 9.48 -2.03
CA GLN A 146 11.81 8.82 -3.29
C GLN A 146 10.94 9.36 -4.43
N ASP A 147 11.58 9.73 -5.54
CA ASP A 147 10.91 10.06 -6.80
C ASP A 147 10.81 8.83 -7.70
N GLY A 148 9.74 8.71 -8.48
CA GLY A 148 9.59 7.60 -9.42
C GLY A 148 8.49 7.82 -10.47
N SER A 149 8.39 6.90 -11.42
CA SER A 149 7.28 6.90 -12.37
C SER A 149 6.01 6.37 -11.71
N THR A 150 4.86 6.91 -12.09
CA THR A 150 3.55 6.40 -11.68
C THR A 150 3.39 4.90 -12.01
N LEU A 151 3.98 4.46 -13.13
CA LEU A 151 3.91 3.07 -13.58
C LEU A 151 4.77 2.11 -12.74
N ASP A 152 5.74 2.62 -11.97
CA ASP A 152 6.63 1.81 -11.13
C ASP A 152 5.95 1.33 -9.84
N LEU A 153 4.86 2.00 -9.44
CA LEU A 153 4.20 1.76 -8.16
C LEU A 153 3.57 0.37 -8.09
N THR A 154 2.78 -0.03 -9.09
CA THR A 154 2.15 -1.37 -9.13
C THR A 154 3.17 -2.52 -9.11
N PRO A 155 4.21 -2.52 -9.97
CA PRO A 155 5.29 -3.49 -9.88
C PRO A 155 5.95 -3.55 -8.50
N THR A 156 6.20 -2.40 -7.87
CA THR A 156 6.80 -2.32 -6.54
C THR A 156 5.90 -2.98 -5.48
N ILE A 157 4.60 -2.67 -5.49
CA ILE A 157 3.63 -3.25 -4.55
C ILE A 157 3.55 -4.78 -4.71
N LEU A 158 3.51 -5.26 -5.96
CA LEU A 158 3.43 -6.69 -6.26
C LEU A 158 4.68 -7.44 -5.79
N GLU A 159 5.87 -6.89 -6.01
CA GLU A 159 7.11 -7.51 -5.57
C GLU A 159 7.23 -7.52 -4.04
N LEU A 160 6.89 -6.42 -3.36
CA LEU A 160 6.79 -6.37 -1.89
C LEU A 160 5.82 -7.42 -1.34
N ALA A 161 4.71 -7.64 -2.05
CA ALA A 161 3.72 -8.64 -1.66
C ALA A 161 4.09 -10.08 -2.07
N GLY A 162 5.22 -10.29 -2.75
CA GLY A 162 5.73 -11.60 -3.15
C GLY A 162 5.09 -12.19 -4.40
N TYR A 163 4.44 -11.37 -5.23
CA TYR A 163 3.86 -11.80 -6.50
C TYR A 163 4.89 -11.72 -7.64
N PRO A 164 4.91 -12.71 -8.56
CA PRO A 164 5.78 -12.66 -9.72
C PRO A 164 5.30 -11.59 -10.71
N LEU A 165 6.20 -10.74 -11.16
CA LEU A 165 5.89 -9.73 -12.18
C LEU A 165 5.82 -10.36 -13.57
N PRO A 166 4.82 -10.00 -14.40
CA PRO A 166 4.80 -10.40 -15.80
C PRO A 166 5.95 -9.73 -16.57
N SER A 167 6.51 -10.44 -17.54
CA SER A 167 7.59 -9.91 -18.40
C SER A 167 7.20 -8.68 -19.22
N ALA A 168 5.89 -8.45 -19.41
CA ALA A 168 5.33 -7.31 -20.12
C ALA A 168 5.04 -6.10 -19.20
N ALA A 169 5.46 -6.13 -17.92
CA ALA A 169 5.26 -5.02 -17.01
C ALA A 169 5.90 -3.72 -17.57
N GLU A 170 5.13 -2.63 -17.60
CA GLU A 170 5.60 -1.35 -18.17
C GLU A 170 6.50 -0.56 -17.22
N GLY A 171 6.19 -0.61 -15.92
CA GLY A 171 7.03 0.00 -14.88
C GLY A 171 8.09 -0.94 -14.35
N LYS A 172 9.00 -0.38 -13.55
CA LYS A 172 10.07 -1.11 -12.88
C LYS A 172 9.87 -1.00 -11.37
N SER A 173 9.84 -2.16 -10.70
CA SER A 173 9.80 -2.18 -9.25
C SER A 173 11.03 -1.48 -8.68
N TRP A 174 10.83 -0.59 -7.71
CA TRP A 174 11.93 0.11 -7.03
C TRP A 174 12.73 -0.81 -6.12
N VAL A 175 12.13 -1.90 -5.67
CA VAL A 175 12.77 -2.89 -4.79
C VAL A 175 13.38 -4.06 -5.56
N ALA A 176 13.36 -4.00 -6.90
CA ALA A 176 13.87 -5.06 -7.76
C ALA A 176 15.35 -5.39 -7.45
N GLY A 177 15.58 -6.63 -7.04
CA GLY A 177 16.93 -7.12 -6.71
C GLY A 177 17.47 -6.62 -5.37
N MET A 178 16.66 -5.97 -4.53
CA MET A 178 17.00 -5.64 -3.16
C MET A 178 16.69 -6.81 -2.22
N GLU A 179 17.45 -6.94 -1.15
CA GLU A 179 17.04 -7.80 -0.02
C GLU A 179 15.93 -7.09 0.74
N LEU A 180 14.75 -7.71 0.80
CA LEU A 180 13.62 -7.18 1.54
C LEU A 180 13.91 -7.22 3.05
N ASN A 181 13.34 -6.26 3.79
CA ASN A 181 13.49 -6.21 5.24
C ASN A 181 12.72 -7.39 5.86
N ASN A 182 13.38 -8.51 6.11
CA ASN A 182 12.75 -9.62 6.84
C ASN A 182 12.66 -9.27 8.33
N SER A 183 11.77 -8.34 8.68
CA SER A 183 11.54 -7.88 10.04
C SER A 183 10.73 -8.90 10.84
N SER A 184 11.28 -10.09 11.06
CA SER A 184 11.36 -10.49 12.46
C SER A 184 12.49 -9.64 13.02
N GLY A 185 12.28 -8.85 14.07
CA GLY A 185 13.39 -8.18 14.77
C GLY A 185 14.33 -9.18 15.50
N LEU A 186 14.51 -10.36 14.91
CA LEU A 186 15.13 -11.55 15.40
C LEU A 186 15.97 -12.08 14.24
N THR A 187 17.25 -12.24 14.47
CA THR A 187 18.18 -12.99 13.61
C THR A 187 17.68 -14.43 13.38
N GLU A 188 18.16 -15.11 12.34
CA GLU A 188 17.82 -16.54 12.11
C GLU A 188 18.11 -17.40 13.35
N ASP A 189 19.15 -17.05 14.10
CA ASP A 189 19.51 -17.69 15.37
C ASP A 189 18.46 -17.45 16.46
N GLU A 190 17.92 -16.23 16.57
CA GLU A 190 16.86 -15.91 17.52
C GLU A 190 15.52 -16.56 17.13
N GLN A 191 15.22 -16.68 15.83
CA GLN A 191 14.09 -17.45 15.34
C GLN A 191 14.24 -18.95 15.65
N ALA A 192 15.43 -19.51 15.46
CA ALA A 192 15.71 -20.91 15.80
C ALA A 192 15.55 -21.16 17.30
N MET A 193 16.05 -20.25 18.13
CA MET A 193 15.91 -20.30 19.58
C MET A 193 14.45 -20.18 20.03
N LEU A 194 13.63 -19.36 19.36
CA LEU A 194 12.19 -19.29 19.63
C LEU A 194 11.44 -20.56 19.22
N ARG A 195 11.77 -21.14 18.06
CA ARG A 195 11.19 -22.43 17.62
C ARG A 195 11.51 -23.55 18.61
N GLU A 196 12.74 -23.62 19.08
CA GLU A 196 13.16 -24.58 20.10
C GLU A 196 12.36 -24.39 21.41
N ARG A 197 12.23 -23.16 21.90
CA ARG A 197 11.46 -22.85 23.12
C ARG A 197 9.96 -23.14 23.00
N LEU A 198 9.36 -22.91 21.83
CA LEU A 198 7.94 -23.16 21.59
C LEU A 198 7.62 -24.65 21.42
N SER A 199 8.56 -25.44 20.86
CA SER A 199 8.45 -26.90 20.79
C SER A 199 8.41 -27.55 22.19
N GLY A 200 9.14 -26.98 23.16
CA GLY A 200 9.13 -27.42 24.56
C GLY A 200 7.83 -27.12 25.33
N LEU A 201 6.97 -26.24 24.79
CA LEU A 201 5.70 -25.84 25.39
C LEU A 201 4.49 -26.45 24.67
N GLY A 202 4.71 -27.25 23.62
CA GLY A 202 3.66 -27.96 22.88
C GLY A 202 2.77 -27.07 22.00
N TYR A 203 3.25 -25.89 21.60
CA TYR A 203 2.52 -24.96 20.73
C TYR A 203 2.82 -25.15 19.23
N ILE A 204 3.68 -26.13 18.87
CA ILE A 204 4.02 -26.52 17.49
C ILE A 204 4.09 -28.04 17.42
#